data_AF-A0A3N7GFM7-F1
#
_entry.id   AF-A0A3N7GFM7-F1
#
_cell.length_a   1.000
_cell.length_b   1.000
_cell.length_c   1.000
_cell.angle_alpha   90.00
_cell.angle_beta   90.00
_cell.angle_gamma   90.00
#
_symmetry.space_group_name_H-M   'P 1'
#
loop_
_entity.id
_entity.type
_entity.pdbx_description
1 polymer ?
#
loop_
_entity_poly.entity_id
_entity_poly.type
_entity_poly.pdbx_seq_one_letter_code
_entity_poly.pdbx_strand_id
1 'polypeptide(L)' 'MYRLMILTTLLSLTACASTPVSQTAICDGTAASRKALAAALIEDGGANSQRAGLRLLDQMAAGCHT' A
#
# COMPACT_ATOMS: atom_id res chain seq x y z
N MET A 1 -5.23 -9.64 37.66
CA MET A 1 -4.87 -8.41 36.92
C MET A 1 -3.86 -8.67 35.80
N TYR A 2 -2.74 -9.36 36.06
CA TYR A 2 -1.71 -9.66 35.05
C TYR A 2 -2.22 -10.39 33.79
N ARG A 3 -3.13 -11.36 33.96
CA ARG A 3 -3.75 -12.09 32.84
C ARG A 3 -4.59 -11.19 31.91
N LEU A 4 -5.21 -10.13 32.45
CA LEU A 4 -6.02 -9.20 31.66
C LEU A 4 -5.13 -8.29 30.80
N MET A 5 -3.97 -7.87 31.33
CA MET A 5 -2.96 -7.09 30.60
C MET A 5 -2.31 -7.87 29.45
N ILE A 6 -2.06 -9.16 29.64
CA ILE A 6 -1.52 -10.03 28.57
C ILE A 6 -2.56 -10.16 27.43
N LEU A 7 -3.85 -10.27 27.77
CA LEU A 7 -4.90 -10.40 26.77
C LEU A 7 -5.08 -9.11 25.95
N THR A 8 -5.06 -7.94 26.58
CA THR A 8 -5.21 -6.66 25.88
C THR A 8 -4.03 -6.34 24.96
N THR A 9 -2.82 -6.69 25.37
CA THR A 9 -1.62 -6.53 24.53
C THR A 9 -1.65 -7.46 23.31
N LEU A 10 -2.09 -8.71 23.47
CA LEU A 10 -2.28 -9.64 22.37
C LEU A 10 -3.36 -9.18 21.36
N LEU A 11 -4.49 -8.66 21.81
CA LEU A 11 -5.53 -8.12 20.92
C LEU A 11 -5.06 -6.90 20.11
N SER A 12 -4.17 -6.09 20.69
CA SER A 12 -3.64 -4.89 20.03
C SER A 12 -2.70 -5.24 18.88
N LEU A 13 -1.99 -6.38 18.99
CA LEU A 13 -1.04 -6.87 17.98
C LEU A 13 -1.74 -7.49 16.77
N THR A 14 -2.90 -8.12 16.95
CA THR A 14 -3.66 -8.74 15.86
C THR A 14 -4.52 -7.75 15.08
N ALA A 15 -4.84 -6.58 15.67
CA ALA A 15 -5.73 -5.60 15.06
C ALA A 15 -5.23 -5.09 13.70
N CYS A 16 -3.92 -4.87 13.55
CA CYS A 16 -3.32 -4.44 12.28
C CYS A 16 -3.38 -5.51 11.19
N ALA A 17 -3.32 -6.79 11.56
CA ALA A 17 -3.38 -7.90 10.61
C ALA A 17 -4.81 -8.17 10.10
N SER A 18 -5.83 -7.81 10.89
CA SER A 18 -7.24 -7.97 10.54
C SER A 18 -7.89 -6.72 9.94
N THR A 19 -7.13 -5.64 9.76
CA THR A 19 -7.67 -4.40 9.19
C THR A 19 -8.12 -4.63 7.75
N PRO A 20 -9.38 -4.33 7.39
CA PRO A 20 -9.82 -4.44 6.01
C PRO A 20 -9.00 -3.54 5.09
N VAL A 21 -8.83 -3.98 3.85
CA VAL A 21 -8.20 -3.17 2.80
C VAL A 21 -8.94 -1.83 2.68
N SER A 22 -8.18 -0.74 2.75
CA SER A 22 -8.71 0.62 2.59
C SER A 22 -8.29 1.19 1.25
N GLN A 23 -9.25 1.34 0.34
CA GLN A 23 -9.02 1.93 -0.98
C GLN A 23 -8.46 3.35 -0.86
N THR A 24 -8.93 4.12 0.13
CA THR A 24 -8.40 5.47 0.40
C THR A 24 -6.93 5.41 0.81
N ALA A 25 -6.54 4.48 1.70
CA ALA A 25 -5.14 4.34 2.12
C ALA A 25 -4.23 3.93 0.95
N ILE A 26 -4.71 3.06 0.05
CA ILE A 26 -3.97 2.70 -1.18
C ILE A 26 -3.85 3.91 -2.10
N CYS A 27 -4.94 4.66 -2.30
CA CYS A 27 -4.96 5.86 -3.13
C CYS A 27 -3.98 6.93 -2.61
N ASP A 28 -3.95 7.15 -1.29
CA ASP A 28 -3.06 8.12 -0.65
C ASP A 28 -1.60 7.62 -0.69
N GLY A 29 -1.37 6.37 -0.30
CA GLY A 29 -0.04 5.75 -0.26
C GLY A 29 0.63 5.64 -1.63
N THR A 30 -0.15 5.57 -2.71
CA THR A 30 0.38 5.48 -4.08
C THR A 30 0.31 6.79 -4.88
N ALA A 31 -0.13 7.91 -4.28
CA ALA A 31 -0.33 9.18 -4.98
C ALA A 31 0.94 9.68 -5.70
N ALA A 32 2.09 9.62 -5.04
CA ALA A 32 3.37 10.02 -5.63
C ALA A 32 3.77 9.12 -6.80
N SER A 33 3.60 7.80 -6.68
CA SER A 33 3.90 6.82 -7.73
C SER A 33 2.99 6.99 -8.95
N ARG A 34 1.70 7.27 -8.75
CA ARG A 34 0.77 7.57 -9.85
C ARG A 34 1.18 8.85 -10.59
N LYS A 35 1.58 9.90 -9.86
CA LYS A 35 2.09 11.15 -10.47
C LYS A 35 3.37 10.90 -11.26
N ALA A 36 4.31 10.12 -10.70
CA ALA A 36 5.57 9.79 -11.36
C ALA A 36 5.35 8.96 -12.64
N LEU A 37 4.42 8.00 -12.61
CA LEU A 37 4.02 7.26 -13.81
C LEU A 37 3.42 8.19 -14.87
N ALA A 38 2.50 9.08 -14.49
CA ALA A 38 1.89 10.03 -15.42
C ALA A 38 2.94 10.93 -16.10
N ALA A 39 3.92 11.44 -15.34
CA ALA A 39 5.03 12.20 -15.92
C ALA A 39 5.86 11.35 -16.89
N ALA A 40 6.23 10.13 -16.50
CA ALA A 40 7.03 9.24 -17.36
C ALA A 40 6.30 8.81 -18.64
N LEU A 41 4.96 8.70 -18.61
CA LEU A 41 4.14 8.43 -19.80
C LEU A 41 4.17 9.60 -20.79
N ILE A 42 4.15 10.84 -20.28
CA ILE A 42 4.20 12.05 -21.11
C ILE A 42 5.60 12.26 -21.70
N GLU A 43 6.64 12.06 -20.90
CA GLU A 43 8.03 12.34 -21.30
C GLU A 43 8.62 11.28 -22.24
N ASP A 44 8.39 9.99 -21.95
CA ASP A 44 9.01 8.86 -22.65
C ASP A 44 7.95 7.92 -23.25
N GLY A 45 6.95 7.53 -22.44
CA GLY A 45 6.00 6.50 -22.85
C GLY A 45 6.61 5.10 -23.00
N GLY A 46 7.94 4.96 -23.03
CA GLY A 46 8.70 3.73 -23.19
C GLY A 46 9.21 3.12 -21.89
N ALA A 47 10.51 2.81 -21.83
CA ALA A 47 11.09 2.01 -20.75
C ALA A 47 10.96 2.66 -19.36
N ASN A 48 10.96 3.99 -19.27
CA ASN A 48 10.78 4.70 -18.01
C ASN A 48 9.35 4.59 -17.50
N SER A 49 8.36 4.72 -18.40
CA SER A 49 6.95 4.57 -18.04
C SER A 49 6.66 3.14 -17.57
N GLN A 50 7.23 2.13 -18.23
CA GLN A 50 7.10 0.73 -17.84
C GLN A 50 7.67 0.46 -16.45
N ARG A 51 8.89 0.93 -16.17
CA ARG A 51 9.51 0.79 -14.84
C ARG A 51 8.71 1.52 -13.76
N ALA A 52 8.21 2.72 -14.04
CA ALA A 52 7.36 3.45 -13.11
C ALA A 52 6.03 2.70 -12.86
N GLY A 53 5.45 2.10 -13.91
CA GLY A 53 4.22 1.32 -13.83
C GLY A 53 4.37 0.06 -13.00
N LEU A 54 5.45 -0.70 -13.21
CA LEU A 54 5.76 -1.89 -12.41
C LEU A 54 5.88 -1.55 -10.92
N ARG A 55 6.59 -0.47 -10.57
CA ARG A 55 6.68 -0.02 -9.17
C ARG A 55 5.32 0.34 -8.57
N LEU A 56 4.43 0.96 -9.35
CA LEU A 56 3.09 1.27 -8.88
C LEU A 56 2.27 -0.01 -8.69
N LEU A 57 2.37 -0.98 -9.59
CA LEU A 57 1.70 -2.27 -9.50
C LEU A 57 2.15 -3.04 -8.25
N ASP A 58 3.44 -3.07 -7.94
CA ASP A 58 3.97 -3.71 -6.72
C ASP A 58 3.36 -3.10 -5.45
N GLN A 59 3.25 -1.77 -5.41
CA GLN A 59 2.64 -1.07 -4.27
C GLN A 59 1.15 -1.38 -4.14
N MET A 60 0.42 -1.42 -5.26
CA MET A 60 -0.99 -1.79 -5.27
C MET A 60 -1.19 -3.26 -4.88
N ALA A 61 -0.34 -4.17 -5.33
CA ALA A 61 -0.41 -5.58 -4.94
C ALA A 61 -0.22 -5.78 -3.44
N ALA A 62 0.73 -5.05 -2.83
CA ALA A 62 0.96 -5.06 -1.39
C ALA A 62 -0.24 -4.53 -0.59
N GLY A 63 -1.00 -3.57 -1.14
CA GLY A 63 -2.17 -2.99 -0.48
C GLY A 63 -3.48 -3.73 -0.73
N CYS A 64 -3.67 -4.28 -1.93
CA CYS A 64 -4.94 -4.83 -2.38
C CYS A 64 -5.12 -6.32 -2.07
N HIS A 65 -4.06 -7.07 -1.74
CA HIS A 65 -4.10 -8.52 -1.47
C HIS A 65 -5.14 -9.25 -2.35
N THR A 66 -4.81 -9.44 -3.63
CA THR A 66 -5.60 -10.29 -4.55
C THR A 66 -5.37 -11.77 -4.27
#